data_AF-A0AA97DRZ9-F1
#
_entry.id   AF-A0AA97DRZ9-F1
#
_cell.length_a   1.000
_cell.length_b   1.000
_cell.length_c   1.000
_cell.angle_alpha   90.00
_cell.angle_beta   90.00
_cell.angle_gamma   90.00
#
_symmetry.space_group_name_H-M   'P 1'
#
loop_
_entity.id
_entity.type
_entity.pdbx_description
1 polymer ?
#
loop_
_entity_poly.entity_id
_entity_poly.type
_entity_poly.pdbx_seq_one_letter_code
_entity_poly.pdbx_strand_id
1 'polypeptide(L)'
;MAAKKIDLEEIAALTKALFHAHYAGDLDKWFSYLCPDSVYLGTGEPLLFGGDAIREHFKGFTGKAVNIIEEEYFPVSLGDSAAQVCGQIIVESLEGSFRVINHFTISYRIIGGELKMVHQHNSYEYMQPSESKVLNLDVNTTQFVRSLLLERPSGRRIPIRSGTQTIFVNSNTVLYVQSQRRKTEFVCIDRVISCNSSIGEIAKELPDLFYPIHRGYLVNTLFIVAIRRFEVELISGLCIPIPSLTYMKVKEDLLHKIPSREIPSHDSQ
;
A
#
# COMPACT_ATOMS: atom_id res chain seq x y z
N MET A 1 19.47 -42.06 -15.29
CA MET A 1 18.28 -41.19 -15.44
C MET A 1 18.79 -39.83 -15.87
N ALA A 2 18.28 -39.28 -16.98
CA ALA A 2 18.65 -37.92 -17.39
C ALA A 2 18.28 -36.94 -16.27
N ALA A 3 19.20 -36.07 -15.87
CA ALA A 3 18.88 -35.01 -14.92
C ALA A 3 17.76 -34.16 -15.54
N LYS A 4 16.63 -34.04 -14.83
CA LYS A 4 15.49 -33.24 -15.29
C LYS A 4 15.98 -31.79 -15.37
N LYS A 5 16.06 -31.26 -16.59
CA LYS A 5 16.49 -29.89 -16.86
C LYS A 5 15.27 -28.98 -16.87
N ILE A 6 15.40 -27.78 -16.32
CA ILE A 6 14.34 -26.76 -16.44
C ILE A 6 14.37 -26.18 -17.85
N ASP A 7 13.25 -26.27 -18.57
CA ASP A 7 13.04 -25.59 -19.83
C ASP A 7 12.64 -24.13 -19.60
N LEU A 8 13.28 -23.21 -20.33
CA LEU A 8 13.11 -21.76 -20.12
C LEU A 8 11.79 -21.23 -20.70
N GLU A 9 11.28 -21.83 -21.77
CA GLU A 9 9.99 -21.44 -22.33
C GLU A 9 8.86 -21.95 -21.44
N GLU A 10 8.96 -23.20 -20.96
CA GLU A 10 7.98 -23.77 -20.04
C GLU A 10 7.93 -23.00 -18.71
N ILE A 11 9.07 -22.59 -18.17
CA ILE A 11 9.09 -21.85 -16.90
C ILE A 11 8.55 -20.42 -17.03
N ALA A 12 8.78 -19.76 -18.16
CA ALA A 12 8.17 -18.46 -18.45
C ALA A 12 6.65 -18.59 -18.59
N ALA A 13 6.17 -19.59 -19.33
CA ALA A 13 4.75 -19.87 -19.50
C ALA A 13 4.07 -20.23 -18.17
N LEU A 14 4.74 -21.03 -17.32
CA LEU A 14 4.26 -21.32 -15.97
C LEU A 14 4.16 -20.05 -15.14
N THR A 15 5.21 -19.23 -15.12
CA THR A 15 5.25 -17.99 -14.33
C THR A 15 4.11 -17.05 -14.74
N LYS A 16 3.88 -16.90 -16.04
CA LYS A 16 2.74 -16.16 -16.58
C LYS A 16 1.41 -16.71 -16.07
N ALA A 17 1.19 -18.02 -16.18
CA ALA A 17 -0.05 -18.64 -15.71
C ALA A 17 -0.26 -18.43 -14.20
N LEU A 18 0.80 -18.45 -13.39
CA LEU A 18 0.73 -18.19 -11.95
C LEU A 18 0.34 -16.74 -11.64
N PHE A 19 0.90 -15.74 -12.34
CA PHE A 19 0.51 -14.34 -12.16
C PHE A 19 -0.93 -14.07 -12.57
N HIS A 20 -1.39 -14.65 -13.68
CA HIS A 20 -2.78 -14.51 -14.14
C HIS A 20 -3.75 -15.12 -13.12
N ALA A 21 -3.45 -16.31 -12.60
CA ALA A 21 -4.23 -16.95 -11.55
C ALA A 21 -4.25 -16.11 -10.26
N HIS A 22 -3.09 -15.56 -9.86
CA HIS A 22 -3.01 -14.62 -8.73
C HIS A 22 -3.92 -13.40 -8.90
N TYR A 23 -3.90 -12.73 -10.04
CA TYR A 23 -4.81 -11.59 -10.25
C TYR A 23 -6.29 -12.00 -10.27
N ALA A 24 -6.60 -13.21 -10.72
CA ALA A 24 -7.95 -13.80 -10.66
C ALA A 24 -8.36 -14.30 -9.27
N GLY A 25 -7.45 -14.31 -8.28
CA GLY A 25 -7.71 -14.80 -6.92
C GLY A 25 -7.62 -16.32 -6.76
N ASP A 26 -7.08 -17.04 -7.75
CA ASP A 26 -6.81 -18.47 -7.67
C ASP A 26 -5.32 -18.70 -7.37
N LEU A 27 -5.03 -19.10 -6.14
CA LEU A 27 -3.67 -19.38 -5.68
C LEU A 27 -3.35 -20.86 -5.51
N ASP A 28 -4.29 -21.77 -5.76
CA ASP A 28 -4.10 -23.20 -5.48
C ASP A 28 -2.90 -23.78 -6.24
N LYS A 29 -2.81 -23.40 -7.52
CA LYS A 29 -1.68 -23.79 -8.35
C LYS A 29 -0.37 -23.19 -7.85
N TRP A 30 -0.36 -21.92 -7.44
CA TRP A 30 0.83 -21.26 -6.91
C TRP A 30 1.31 -21.91 -5.60
N PHE A 31 0.38 -22.16 -4.70
CA PHE A 31 0.59 -22.89 -3.46
C PHE A 31 1.21 -24.29 -3.69
N SER A 32 0.86 -24.99 -4.77
CA SER A 32 1.44 -26.32 -5.07
C SER A 32 2.97 -26.31 -5.31
N TYR A 33 3.54 -25.17 -5.69
CA TYR A 33 4.98 -25.01 -5.95
C TYR A 33 5.78 -24.54 -4.74
N LEU A 34 5.13 -24.20 -3.63
CA LEU A 34 5.81 -23.81 -2.39
C LEU A 34 6.47 -25.01 -1.70
N CYS A 35 7.56 -24.76 -0.99
CA CYS A 35 8.34 -25.73 -0.24
C CYS A 35 8.85 -25.10 1.08
N PRO A 36 9.45 -25.88 2.00
CA PRO A 36 9.98 -25.36 3.26
C PRO A 36 11.03 -24.25 3.09
N ASP A 37 11.75 -24.23 1.96
CA ASP A 37 12.78 -23.22 1.67
C ASP A 37 12.25 -22.03 0.87
N SER A 38 10.94 -21.95 0.62
CA SER A 38 10.34 -20.84 -0.14
C SER A 38 10.44 -19.53 0.64
N VAL A 39 10.90 -18.48 -0.03
CA VAL A 39 10.90 -17.11 0.51
C VAL A 39 10.01 -16.22 -0.34
N TYR A 40 9.18 -15.42 0.32
CA TYR A 40 8.38 -14.39 -0.33
C TYR A 40 8.68 -13.02 0.25
N LEU A 41 8.81 -12.03 -0.63
CA LEU A 41 8.80 -10.63 -0.27
C LEU A 41 8.09 -9.81 -1.35
N GLY A 42 7.28 -8.88 -0.90
CA GLY A 42 6.53 -7.95 -1.74
C GLY A 42 6.69 -6.53 -1.22
N THR A 43 6.55 -5.52 -2.07
CA THR A 43 6.45 -4.14 -1.57
C THR A 43 5.26 -4.02 -0.63
N GLY A 44 5.52 -3.70 0.64
CA GLY A 44 4.49 -3.56 1.68
C GLY A 44 4.09 -4.85 2.39
N GLU A 45 4.68 -5.99 2.01
CA GLU A 45 4.42 -7.29 2.62
C GLU A 45 5.54 -7.66 3.61
N PRO A 46 5.24 -8.42 4.68
CA PRO A 46 6.29 -8.99 5.52
C PRO A 46 7.19 -9.93 4.72
N LEU A 47 8.46 -10.04 5.14
CA LEU A 47 9.35 -11.08 4.62
C LEU A 47 8.92 -12.43 5.21
N LEU A 48 8.49 -13.35 4.34
CA LEU A 48 7.95 -14.65 4.73
C LEU A 48 8.93 -15.76 4.39
N PHE A 49 9.12 -16.68 5.34
CA PHE A 49 9.97 -17.85 5.19
C PHE A 49 9.15 -19.13 5.36
N GLY A 50 9.30 -20.04 4.40
CA GLY A 50 8.61 -21.32 4.36
C GLY A 50 7.25 -21.25 3.68
N GLY A 51 6.95 -22.29 2.91
CA GLY A 51 5.70 -22.41 2.17
C GLY A 51 4.44 -22.31 3.04
N ASP A 52 4.49 -22.75 4.29
CA ASP A 52 3.33 -22.71 5.18
C ASP A 52 3.03 -21.29 5.67
N ALA A 53 4.04 -20.50 6.03
CA ALA A 53 3.87 -19.10 6.40
C ALA A 53 3.32 -18.29 5.21
N ILE A 54 3.81 -18.59 4.02
CA ILE A 54 3.32 -17.99 2.78
C ILE A 54 1.85 -18.37 2.53
N ARG A 55 1.45 -19.64 2.68
CA ARG A 55 0.05 -20.08 2.53
C ARG A 55 -0.88 -19.37 3.52
N GLU A 56 -0.49 -19.29 4.78
CA GLU A 56 -1.32 -18.67 5.81
C GLU A 56 -1.49 -17.17 5.58
N HIS A 57 -0.43 -16.47 5.15
CA HIS A 57 -0.49 -15.04 4.83
C HIS A 57 -1.47 -14.73 3.68
N PHE A 58 -1.49 -15.57 2.65
CA PHE A 58 -2.36 -15.40 1.48
C PHE A 58 -3.71 -16.11 1.61
N LYS A 59 -4.05 -16.62 2.79
CA LYS A 59 -5.32 -17.32 3.04
C LYS A 59 -6.50 -16.36 2.94
N GLY A 60 -7.50 -16.72 2.15
CA GLY A 60 -8.65 -15.85 1.90
C GLY A 60 -8.36 -14.67 0.98
N PHE A 61 -7.20 -14.65 0.30
CA PHE A 61 -6.93 -13.69 -0.75
C PHE A 61 -7.90 -13.89 -1.92
N THR A 62 -8.63 -12.84 -2.29
CA THR A 62 -9.68 -12.89 -3.31
C THR A 62 -9.24 -12.33 -4.67
N GLY A 63 -7.94 -12.13 -4.88
CA GLY A 63 -7.44 -11.43 -6.07
C GLY A 63 -7.66 -9.92 -6.02
N LYS A 64 -7.22 -9.24 -7.08
CA LYS A 64 -7.53 -7.82 -7.32
C LYS A 64 -8.06 -7.71 -8.75
N ALA A 65 -9.26 -7.17 -8.90
CA ALA A 65 -9.87 -6.95 -10.21
C ALA A 65 -9.07 -5.89 -10.99
N VAL A 66 -8.14 -6.35 -11.83
CA VAL A 66 -7.25 -5.52 -12.64
C VAL A 66 -7.19 -6.06 -14.06
N ASN A 67 -6.98 -5.16 -15.02
CA ASN A 67 -6.65 -5.49 -16.40
C ASN A 67 -5.13 -5.55 -16.55
N ILE A 68 -4.60 -6.62 -17.13
CA ILE A 68 -3.20 -6.70 -17.54
C ILE A 68 -3.08 -5.95 -18.86
N ILE A 69 -2.33 -4.85 -18.85
CA ILE A 69 -2.11 -3.97 -20.01
C ILE A 69 -0.92 -4.47 -20.83
N GLU A 70 0.16 -4.79 -20.14
CA GLU A 70 1.42 -5.22 -20.73
C GLU A 70 2.11 -6.20 -19.78
N GLU A 71 2.80 -7.19 -20.32
CA GLU A 71 3.54 -8.17 -19.54
C GLU A 71 4.74 -8.70 -20.32
N GLU A 72 5.88 -8.79 -19.64
CA GLU A 72 7.13 -9.28 -20.21
C GLU A 72 7.78 -10.26 -19.23
N TYR A 73 8.31 -11.36 -19.77
CA TYR A 73 8.93 -12.44 -18.99
C TYR A 73 10.29 -12.77 -19.59
N PHE A 74 11.32 -12.68 -18.77
CA PHE A 74 12.72 -12.90 -19.13
C PHE A 74 13.27 -14.09 -18.32
N PRO A 75 13.15 -15.33 -18.84
CA PRO A 75 13.70 -16.50 -18.18
C PRO A 75 15.23 -16.58 -18.34
N VAL A 76 15.92 -16.95 -17.28
CA VAL A 76 17.37 -17.11 -17.19
C VAL A 76 17.69 -18.44 -16.54
N SER A 77 18.56 -19.25 -17.16
CA SER A 77 19.06 -20.48 -16.55
C SER A 77 20.11 -20.15 -15.48
N LEU A 78 20.00 -20.79 -14.32
CA LEU A 78 20.97 -20.74 -13.22
C LEU A 78 21.69 -22.09 -13.03
N GLY A 79 21.68 -22.92 -14.07
CA GLY A 79 22.13 -24.31 -14.07
C GLY A 79 21.04 -25.26 -14.56
N ASP A 80 21.34 -26.56 -14.54
CA ASP A 80 20.41 -27.57 -15.07
C ASP A 80 19.15 -27.72 -14.22
N SER A 81 19.27 -27.59 -12.89
CA SER A 81 18.18 -27.79 -11.94
C SER A 81 17.62 -26.48 -11.36
N ALA A 82 18.03 -25.32 -11.86
CA ALA A 82 17.60 -24.02 -11.35
C ALA A 82 17.43 -23.00 -12.48
N ALA A 83 16.38 -22.19 -12.36
CA ALA A 83 16.09 -21.11 -13.29
C ALA A 83 15.48 -19.92 -12.54
N GLN A 84 15.53 -18.75 -13.16
CA GLN A 84 14.91 -17.55 -12.66
C GLN A 84 14.09 -16.91 -13.78
N VAL A 85 12.95 -16.34 -13.43
CA VAL A 85 12.15 -15.53 -14.36
C VAL A 85 12.03 -14.15 -13.74
N CYS A 86 12.62 -13.18 -14.43
CA CYS A 86 12.45 -11.76 -14.12
C CYS A 86 11.45 -11.17 -15.10
N GLY A 87 10.77 -10.10 -14.74
CA GLY A 87 9.88 -9.46 -15.67
C GLY A 87 9.14 -8.29 -15.08
N GLN A 88 8.25 -7.75 -15.90
CA GLN A 88 7.35 -6.68 -15.51
C GLN A 88 5.93 -6.99 -15.97
N ILE A 89 4.96 -6.61 -15.14
CA ILE A 89 3.54 -6.68 -15.47
C ILE A 89 2.93 -5.32 -15.16
N ILE A 90 2.39 -4.67 -16.18
CA ILE A 90 1.64 -3.43 -16.04
C ILE A 90 0.17 -3.78 -15.90
N VAL A 91 -0.39 -3.45 -14.74
CA VAL A 91 -1.81 -3.67 -14.45
C VAL A 91 -2.53 -2.35 -14.22
N GLU A 92 -3.79 -2.30 -14.61
CA GLU A 92 -4.68 -1.16 -14.42
C GLU A 92 -5.94 -1.60 -13.70
N SER A 93 -6.45 -0.80 -12.77
CA SER A 93 -7.75 -1.10 -12.15
C SER A 93 -8.86 -1.13 -13.20
N LEU A 94 -9.90 -1.96 -13.02
CA LEU A 94 -11.05 -1.99 -13.95
C LEU A 94 -11.69 -0.60 -14.18
N GLU A 95 -11.65 0.27 -13.17
CA GLU A 95 -12.21 1.63 -13.24
C GLU A 95 -11.23 2.68 -13.84
N GLY A 96 -10.03 2.28 -14.26
CA GLY A 96 -8.98 3.19 -14.76
C GLY A 96 -8.41 4.15 -13.71
N SER A 97 -8.69 3.91 -12.43
CA SER A 97 -8.32 4.77 -11.30
C SER A 97 -6.84 4.75 -10.94
N PHE A 98 -6.13 3.65 -11.22
CA PHE A 98 -4.70 3.52 -10.98
C PHE A 98 -4.05 2.56 -11.97
N ARG A 99 -2.75 2.76 -12.19
CA ARG A 99 -1.88 1.86 -12.95
C ARG A 99 -0.64 1.51 -12.12
N VAL A 100 -0.26 0.23 -12.12
CA VAL A 100 0.86 -0.32 -11.34
C VAL A 100 1.76 -1.09 -12.29
N ILE A 101 3.06 -0.88 -12.16
CA ILE A 101 4.10 -1.70 -12.75
C ILE A 101 4.59 -2.64 -11.63
N ASN A 102 4.38 -3.94 -11.79
CA ASN A 102 4.96 -4.96 -10.93
C ASN A 102 6.26 -5.46 -11.56
N HIS A 103 7.41 -5.14 -10.97
CA HIS A 103 8.68 -5.79 -11.28
C HIS A 103 8.81 -7.03 -10.42
N PHE A 104 8.94 -8.19 -11.05
CA PHE A 104 9.01 -9.45 -10.32
C PHE A 104 10.29 -10.23 -10.58
N THR A 105 10.61 -11.11 -9.65
CA THR A 105 11.66 -12.11 -9.79
C THR A 105 11.22 -13.38 -9.09
N ILE A 106 11.03 -14.47 -9.84
CA ILE A 106 10.71 -15.79 -9.31
C ILE A 106 11.87 -16.73 -9.62
N SER A 107 12.42 -17.35 -8.59
CA SER A 107 13.46 -18.38 -8.74
C SER A 107 12.88 -19.76 -8.47
N TYR A 108 13.18 -20.67 -9.38
CA TYR A 108 12.74 -22.05 -9.35
C TYR A 108 13.92 -23.00 -9.18
N ARG A 109 13.67 -24.11 -8.49
CA ARG A 109 14.63 -25.19 -8.32
C ARG A 109 13.93 -26.54 -8.36
N ILE A 110 14.59 -27.54 -8.92
CA ILE A 110 14.16 -28.93 -8.81
C ILE A 110 14.67 -29.50 -7.48
N ILE A 111 13.75 -29.83 -6.57
CA ILE A 111 14.02 -30.40 -5.25
C ILE A 111 13.31 -31.75 -5.18
N GLY A 112 14.05 -32.83 -4.94
CA GLY A 112 13.46 -34.19 -4.91
C GLY A 112 12.81 -34.63 -6.23
N GLY A 113 13.19 -34.04 -7.37
CA GLY A 113 12.61 -34.31 -8.69
C GLY A 113 11.38 -33.46 -9.04
N GLU A 114 10.89 -32.65 -8.09
CA GLU A 114 9.78 -31.73 -8.27
C GLU A 114 10.26 -30.30 -8.44
N LEU A 115 9.60 -29.54 -9.30
CA LEU A 115 9.85 -28.11 -9.47
C LEU A 115 9.23 -27.36 -8.28
N LYS A 116 10.00 -26.49 -7.62
CA LYS A 116 9.54 -25.64 -6.51
C LYS A 116 9.98 -24.20 -6.70
N MET A 117 9.20 -23.26 -6.16
CA MET A 117 9.55 -21.84 -6.07
C MET A 117 10.32 -21.59 -4.78
N VAL A 118 11.60 -21.23 -4.89
CA VAL A 118 12.47 -20.99 -3.72
C VAL A 118 12.54 -19.52 -3.33
N HIS A 119 12.34 -18.61 -4.28
CA HIS A 119 12.35 -17.17 -4.02
C HIS A 119 11.32 -16.46 -4.89
N GLN A 120 10.55 -15.59 -4.28
CA GLN A 120 9.51 -14.79 -4.93
C GLN A 120 9.67 -13.34 -4.47
N HIS A 121 9.94 -12.45 -5.41
CA HIS A 121 10.03 -11.03 -5.17
C HIS A 121 9.07 -10.28 -6.08
N ASN A 122 8.28 -9.38 -5.51
CA ASN A 122 7.42 -8.47 -6.25
C ASN A 122 7.66 -7.04 -5.77
N SER A 123 7.98 -6.14 -6.69
CA SER A 123 8.17 -4.72 -6.44
C SER A 123 7.14 -3.92 -7.22
N TYR A 124 6.34 -3.13 -6.53
CA TYR A 124 5.25 -2.38 -7.15
C TYR A 124 5.60 -0.90 -7.28
N GLU A 125 5.73 -0.42 -8.50
CA GLU A 125 5.78 0.99 -8.85
C GLU A 125 4.41 1.45 -9.29
N TYR A 126 3.86 2.48 -8.64
CA TYR A 126 2.52 2.95 -8.94
C TYR A 126 2.64 4.24 -9.75
N MET A 127 2.15 4.20 -10.98
CA MET A 127 2.19 5.36 -11.84
C MET A 127 1.15 6.37 -11.37
N GLN A 128 1.63 7.53 -10.91
CA GLN A 128 0.78 8.66 -10.64
C GLN A 128 0.30 9.26 -11.97
N PRO A 129 -0.92 9.83 -12.04
CA PRO A 129 -1.23 10.79 -13.09
C PRO A 129 -0.17 11.90 -13.01
N SER A 130 0.51 12.14 -14.13
CA SER A 130 1.61 13.09 -14.22
C SER A 130 1.26 14.43 -13.56
N GLU A 131 2.22 14.93 -12.77
CA GLU A 131 2.26 16.25 -12.14
C GLU A 131 1.41 16.44 -10.88
N SER A 132 1.96 16.06 -9.72
CA SER A 132 1.87 16.95 -8.55
C SER A 132 3.07 16.76 -7.63
N LYS A 133 3.51 17.83 -6.96
CA LYS A 133 4.54 17.75 -5.91
C LYS A 133 3.95 16.96 -4.74
N VAL A 134 4.19 15.66 -4.71
CA VAL A 134 3.77 14.76 -3.62
C VAL A 134 4.83 14.76 -2.53
N LEU A 135 4.38 14.68 -1.28
CA LEU A 135 5.25 14.38 -0.14
C LEU A 135 6.07 13.10 -0.45
N ASN A 136 7.39 13.15 -0.27
CA ASN A 136 8.24 11.96 -0.30
C ASN A 136 7.94 11.12 0.94
N LEU A 137 6.87 10.32 0.87
CA LEU A 137 6.55 9.29 1.85
C LEU A 137 7.42 8.07 1.58
N ASP A 138 7.95 7.45 2.62
CA ASP A 138 8.65 6.19 2.45
C ASP A 138 7.68 5.08 1.95
N VAL A 139 8.27 4.02 1.42
CA VAL A 139 7.55 2.91 0.78
C VAL A 139 6.58 2.23 1.74
N ASN A 140 6.95 2.11 3.03
CA ASN A 140 6.12 1.45 4.04
C ASN A 140 4.93 2.33 4.43
N THR A 141 5.17 3.64 4.56
CA THR A 141 4.12 4.63 4.79
C THR A 141 3.12 4.65 3.64
N THR A 142 3.59 4.59 2.40
CA THR A 142 2.73 4.54 1.21
C THR A 142 1.87 3.27 1.19
N GLN A 143 2.43 2.13 1.61
CA GLN A 143 1.73 0.84 1.62
C GLN A 143 0.72 0.70 2.77
N PHE A 144 1.06 1.13 3.99
CA PHE A 144 0.10 1.17 5.10
C PHE A 144 -1.08 2.09 4.81
N VAL A 145 -0.78 3.26 4.26
CA VAL A 145 -1.81 4.20 3.86
C VAL A 145 -2.72 3.61 2.78
N ARG A 146 -2.16 2.84 1.85
CA ARG A 146 -2.93 2.13 0.82
C ARG A 146 -3.76 0.99 1.39
N SER A 147 -3.27 0.18 2.34
CA SER A 147 -4.10 -0.84 2.98
C SER A 147 -5.27 -0.22 3.73
N LEU A 148 -5.05 0.91 4.42
CA LEU A 148 -6.11 1.68 5.08
C LEU A 148 -7.19 2.21 4.10
N LEU A 149 -6.78 2.51 2.86
CA LEU A 149 -7.66 2.97 1.79
C LEU A 149 -8.38 1.84 1.07
N LEU A 150 -7.77 0.66 0.96
CA LEU A 150 -8.33 -0.54 0.34
C LEU A 150 -9.32 -1.28 1.25
N GLU A 151 -9.11 -1.24 2.57
CA GLU A 151 -9.96 -1.91 3.56
C GLU A 151 -11.23 -1.12 3.93
N ARG A 152 -11.37 0.13 3.47
CA ARG A 152 -12.53 0.97 3.81
C ARG A 152 -13.43 1.15 2.60
N PRO A 153 -14.77 0.97 2.74
CA PRO A 153 -15.70 1.33 1.68
C PRO A 153 -15.45 2.78 1.29
N SER A 154 -15.58 3.09 -0.01
CA SER A 154 -15.29 4.37 -0.64
C SER A 154 -15.68 5.54 0.28
N GLY A 155 -14.68 6.07 1.00
CA GLY A 155 -14.90 7.05 2.06
C GLY A 155 -15.67 8.26 1.54
N ARG A 156 -16.43 8.92 2.42
CA ARG A 156 -17.22 10.11 2.09
C ARG A 156 -16.34 11.08 1.29
N ARG A 157 -16.72 11.34 0.03
CA ARG A 157 -16.02 12.28 -0.85
C ARG A 157 -16.42 13.71 -0.46
N ILE A 158 -15.40 14.53 -0.21
CA ILE A 158 -15.54 15.94 0.15
C ILE A 158 -15.37 16.77 -1.14
N PRO A 159 -16.35 17.62 -1.51
CA PRO A 159 -16.18 18.55 -2.62
C PRO A 159 -15.26 19.72 -2.20
N ILE A 160 -14.16 19.92 -2.91
CA ILE A 160 -13.19 20.99 -2.65
C ILE A 160 -13.17 21.96 -3.84
N ARG A 161 -13.41 23.24 -3.59
CA ARG A 161 -13.30 24.29 -4.62
C ARG A 161 -11.85 24.71 -4.80
N SER A 162 -11.27 24.35 -5.95
CA SER A 162 -9.92 24.72 -6.37
C SER A 162 -9.99 25.55 -7.66
N GLY A 163 -9.80 26.87 -7.54
CA GLY A 163 -9.98 27.76 -8.68
C GLY A 163 -11.42 27.74 -9.22
N THR A 164 -11.59 27.36 -10.49
CA THR A 164 -12.89 27.21 -11.16
C THR A 164 -13.45 25.79 -11.10
N GLN A 165 -12.70 24.84 -10.54
CA GLN A 165 -13.07 23.43 -10.51
C GLN A 165 -13.51 22.99 -9.10
N THR A 166 -14.40 22.01 -9.05
CA THR A 166 -14.74 21.29 -7.81
C THR A 166 -14.14 19.89 -7.88
N ILE A 167 -13.19 19.61 -6.99
CA ILE A 167 -12.48 18.33 -6.91
C ILE A 167 -13.09 17.51 -5.78
N PHE A 168 -13.53 16.28 -6.05
CA PHE A 168 -14.06 15.38 -5.04
C PHE A 168 -12.96 14.52 -4.44
N VAL A 169 -12.62 14.76 -3.18
CA VAL A 169 -11.51 14.09 -2.49
C VAL A 169 -12.03 13.10 -1.46
N ASN A 170 -11.48 11.89 -1.46
CA ASN A 170 -11.78 10.91 -0.43
C ASN A 170 -11.20 11.39 0.92
N SER A 171 -12.04 11.54 1.93
CA SER A 171 -11.59 11.96 3.28
C SER A 171 -10.51 11.05 3.86
N ASN A 172 -10.53 9.76 3.54
CA ASN A 172 -9.52 8.81 4.00
C ASN A 172 -8.16 9.01 3.32
N THR A 173 -8.05 9.79 2.23
CA THR A 173 -6.76 10.03 1.56
C THR A 173 -6.06 11.32 2.02
N VAL A 174 -6.70 12.10 2.89
CA VAL A 174 -6.18 13.40 3.35
C VAL A 174 -5.45 13.19 4.67
N LEU A 175 -4.15 13.49 4.71
CA LEU A 175 -3.32 13.38 5.92
C LEU A 175 -3.65 14.52 6.90
N TYR A 176 -3.67 15.74 6.38
CA TYR A 176 -4.02 16.94 7.13
C TYR A 176 -4.42 18.06 6.18
N VAL A 177 -5.03 19.10 6.74
CA VAL A 177 -5.40 20.32 6.06
C VAL A 177 -4.71 21.47 6.76
N GLN A 178 -4.03 22.33 6.00
CA GLN A 178 -3.31 23.46 6.55
C GLN A 178 -3.78 24.78 5.95
N SER A 179 -3.65 25.85 6.73
CA SER A 179 -3.79 27.22 6.21
C SER A 179 -2.44 27.67 5.69
N GLN A 180 -2.38 27.99 4.39
CA GLN A 180 -1.17 28.48 3.73
C GLN A 180 -1.48 29.84 3.07
N ARG A 181 -0.97 30.92 3.66
CA ARG A 181 -1.23 32.31 3.24
C ARG A 181 -2.72 32.67 3.26
N ARG A 182 -3.35 32.82 2.08
CA ARG A 182 -4.78 33.16 1.89
C ARG A 182 -5.60 31.97 1.37
N LYS A 183 -5.02 30.77 1.36
CA LYS A 183 -5.64 29.54 0.85
C LYS A 183 -5.58 28.44 1.89
N THR A 184 -6.39 27.42 1.71
CA THR A 184 -6.38 26.21 2.52
C THR A 184 -5.85 25.07 1.68
N GLU A 185 -4.84 24.34 2.13
CA GLU A 185 -4.25 23.23 1.39
C GLU A 185 -4.66 21.92 2.03
N PHE A 186 -5.21 21.04 1.21
CA PHE A 186 -5.47 19.65 1.56
C PHE A 186 -4.25 18.84 1.15
N VAL A 187 -3.52 18.37 2.15
CA VAL A 187 -2.34 17.54 1.94
C VAL A 187 -2.81 16.10 1.95
N CYS A 188 -2.99 15.57 0.75
CA CYS A 188 -3.31 14.18 0.51
C CYS A 188 -2.02 13.37 0.41
N ILE A 189 -2.18 12.06 0.46
CA ILE A 189 -1.08 11.10 0.33
C ILE A 189 -0.40 11.23 -1.03
N ASP A 190 -1.20 11.47 -2.06
CA ASP A 190 -0.81 11.43 -3.47
C ASP A 190 -0.68 12.81 -4.10
N ARG A 191 -1.07 13.89 -3.41
CA ARG A 191 -1.09 15.26 -3.96
C ARG A 191 -1.40 16.31 -2.90
N VAL A 192 -1.14 17.57 -3.24
CA VAL A 192 -1.62 18.73 -2.49
C VAL A 192 -2.66 19.47 -3.31
N ILE A 193 -3.84 19.72 -2.72
CA ILE A 193 -4.93 20.45 -3.37
C ILE A 193 -5.13 21.79 -2.68
N SER A 194 -4.99 22.88 -3.45
CA SER A 194 -5.28 24.23 -2.97
C SER A 194 -6.78 24.54 -3.04
N CYS A 195 -7.35 24.97 -1.92
CA CYS A 195 -8.73 25.40 -1.79
C CYS A 195 -8.82 26.91 -1.57
N ASN A 196 -9.84 27.53 -2.19
CA ASN A 196 -10.11 28.96 -2.06
C ASN A 196 -10.84 29.33 -0.77
N SER A 197 -11.45 28.35 -0.08
CA SER A 197 -12.16 28.56 1.19
C SER A 197 -11.20 28.67 2.37
N SER A 198 -11.62 29.33 3.45
CA SER A 198 -10.86 29.41 4.68
C SER A 198 -10.86 28.08 5.44
N ILE A 199 -9.80 27.82 6.23
CA ILE A 199 -9.71 26.59 7.03
C ILE A 199 -10.88 26.45 8.02
N GLY A 200 -11.43 27.57 8.50
CA GLY A 200 -12.57 27.58 9.42
C GLY A 200 -13.91 27.21 8.75
N GLU A 201 -14.09 27.51 7.46
CA GLU A 201 -15.24 27.03 6.68
C GLU A 201 -15.06 25.54 6.39
N ILE A 202 -13.87 25.14 5.96
CA ILE A 202 -13.54 23.74 5.69
C ILE A 202 -13.75 22.86 6.93
N ALA A 203 -13.35 23.33 8.11
CA ALA A 203 -13.54 22.58 9.37
C ALA A 203 -15.00 22.19 9.65
N LYS A 204 -15.98 22.93 9.13
CA LYS A 204 -17.42 22.66 9.32
C LYS A 204 -17.97 21.60 8.37
N GLU A 205 -17.31 21.41 7.23
CA GLU A 205 -17.75 20.49 6.17
C GLU A 205 -17.04 19.13 6.26
N LEU A 206 -15.90 19.09 6.95
CA LEU A 206 -15.12 17.87 7.15
C LEU A 206 -15.79 16.89 8.11
N PRO A 207 -15.63 15.58 7.90
CA PRO A 207 -16.11 14.58 8.84
C PRO A 207 -15.35 14.66 10.18
N ASP A 208 -15.94 14.10 11.24
CA ASP A 208 -15.42 14.09 12.62
C ASP A 208 -14.02 13.46 12.79
N LEU A 209 -13.52 12.85 11.73
CA LEU A 209 -12.19 12.30 11.55
C LEU A 209 -11.08 13.36 11.62
N PHE A 210 -11.38 14.60 11.24
CA PHE A 210 -10.43 15.70 11.23
C PHE A 210 -10.48 16.47 12.55
N TYR A 211 -9.35 16.55 13.24
CA TYR A 211 -9.23 17.23 14.51
C TYR A 211 -8.46 18.56 14.37
N PRO A 212 -9.01 19.70 14.83
CA PRO A 212 -8.33 21.00 14.80
C PRO A 212 -7.24 21.09 15.87
N ILE A 213 -6.01 20.73 15.52
CA ILE A 213 -4.86 20.80 16.44
C ILE A 213 -4.56 22.25 16.84
N HIS A 214 -4.61 23.18 15.88
CA HIS A 214 -4.51 24.62 16.14
C HIS A 214 -5.11 25.43 14.98
N ARG A 215 -5.12 26.78 15.09
CA ARG A 215 -5.80 27.70 14.16
C ARG A 215 -5.50 27.54 12.66
N GLY A 216 -4.42 26.85 12.32
CA GLY A 216 -3.97 26.68 10.94
C GLY A 216 -3.89 25.22 10.49
N TYR A 217 -4.28 24.24 11.33
CA TYR A 217 -4.11 22.83 11.02
C TYR A 217 -5.30 22.00 11.52
N LEU A 218 -5.83 21.18 10.63
CA LEU A 218 -6.77 20.09 10.91
C LEU A 218 -6.07 18.78 10.55
N VAL A 219 -5.94 17.87 11.49
CA VAL A 219 -5.22 16.60 11.30
C VAL A 219 -6.21 15.47 11.20
N ASN A 220 -6.04 14.61 10.21
CA ASN A 220 -6.83 13.39 10.13
C ASN A 220 -6.30 12.38 11.16
N THR A 221 -7.16 12.06 12.13
CA THR A 221 -6.82 11.20 13.27
C THR A 221 -6.40 9.78 12.89
N LEU A 222 -6.76 9.29 11.69
CA LEU A 222 -6.33 7.98 11.19
C LEU A 222 -4.83 7.86 10.96
N PHE A 223 -4.17 9.00 10.70
CA PHE A 223 -2.77 9.04 10.31
C PHE A 223 -1.85 9.45 11.45
N ILE A 224 -2.38 9.67 12.65
CA ILE A 224 -1.57 9.96 13.83
C ILE A 224 -0.95 8.65 14.33
N VAL A 225 0.38 8.60 14.37
CA VAL A 225 1.14 7.44 14.86
C VAL A 225 1.67 7.64 16.28
N ALA A 226 1.87 8.89 16.71
CA ALA A 226 2.26 9.20 18.08
C ALA A 226 1.78 10.59 18.52
N ILE A 227 1.54 10.75 19.82
CA ILE A 227 1.34 12.03 20.48
C ILE A 227 2.52 12.24 21.43
N ARG A 228 3.39 13.19 21.11
CA ARG A 228 4.55 13.54 21.94
C ARG A 228 4.26 14.82 22.72
N ARG A 229 5.23 15.32 23.49
CA ARG A 229 5.05 16.59 24.21
C ARG A 229 5.04 17.74 23.20
N PHE A 230 3.91 18.45 23.12
CA PHE A 230 3.68 19.60 22.24
C PHE A 230 3.68 19.31 20.72
N GLU A 231 3.50 18.06 20.30
CA GLU A 231 3.40 17.71 18.89
C GLU A 231 2.65 16.39 18.66
N VAL A 232 2.07 16.24 17.48
CA VAL A 232 1.58 14.96 16.95
C VAL A 232 2.45 14.54 15.77
N GLU A 233 2.79 13.26 15.72
CA GLU A 233 3.53 12.66 14.61
C GLU A 233 2.54 11.96 13.69
N LEU A 234 2.59 12.33 12.41
CA LEU A 234 1.84 11.66 11.36
C LEU A 234 2.64 10.50 10.79
N ILE A 235 1.94 9.57 10.14
CA ILE A 235 2.57 8.44 9.46
C ILE A 235 3.58 8.86 8.39
N SER A 236 3.43 10.06 7.83
CA SER A 236 4.42 10.66 6.93
C SER A 236 5.76 11.02 7.57
N GLY A 237 5.90 10.85 8.89
CA GLY A 237 7.00 11.38 9.70
C GLY A 237 6.87 12.88 10.00
N LEU A 238 5.84 13.55 9.48
CA LEU A 238 5.62 14.98 9.75
C LEU A 238 5.17 15.18 11.20
N CYS A 239 5.87 16.05 11.93
CA CYS A 239 5.50 16.48 13.27
C CYS A 239 4.74 17.81 13.21
N ILE A 240 3.49 17.81 13.69
CA ILE A 240 2.62 19.00 13.73
C ILE A 240 2.58 19.52 15.18
N PRO A 241 2.95 20.80 15.42
CA PRO A 241 3.02 21.34 16.77
C PRO A 241 1.64 21.53 17.40
N ILE A 242 1.52 21.18 18.67
CA ILE A 242 0.37 21.46 19.52
C ILE A 242 0.76 22.65 20.43
N PRO A 243 -0.02 23.75 20.44
CA PRO A 243 0.25 24.86 21.35
C PRO A 243 0.26 24.40 22.81
N SER A 244 1.24 24.87 23.59
CA SER A 244 1.43 24.46 24.99
C SER A 244 0.19 24.65 25.87
N LEU A 245 -0.53 25.76 25.65
CA LEU A 245 -1.76 26.11 26.38
C LEU A 245 -2.91 25.14 26.14
N THR A 246 -2.96 24.50 24.97
CA THR A 246 -4.05 23.57 24.59
C THR A 246 -3.62 22.11 24.63
N TYR A 247 -2.35 21.84 24.95
CA TYR A 247 -1.75 20.52 24.84
C TYR A 247 -2.53 19.42 25.56
N MET A 248 -2.85 19.61 26.85
CA MET A 248 -3.55 18.59 27.64
C MET A 248 -4.93 18.27 27.08
N LYS A 249 -5.69 19.31 26.71
CA LYS A 249 -7.01 19.15 26.09
C LYS A 249 -6.91 18.40 24.76
N VAL A 250 -5.99 18.81 23.88
CA VAL A 250 -5.79 18.17 22.57
C VAL A 250 -5.40 16.70 22.74
N LYS A 251 -4.52 16.39 23.71
CA LYS A 251 -4.11 15.02 24.01
C LYS A 251 -5.30 14.17 24.46
N GLU A 252 -6.11 14.65 25.40
CA GLU A 252 -7.30 13.94 25.88
C GLU A 252 -8.31 13.71 24.75
N ASP A 253 -8.63 14.74 23.98
CA ASP A 253 -9.57 14.64 22.85
C ASP A 253 -9.11 13.59 21.82
N LEU A 254 -7.81 13.57 21.49
CA LEU A 254 -7.24 12.61 20.54
C LEU A 254 -7.23 11.19 21.09
N LEU A 255 -6.91 10.99 22.38
CA LEU A 255 -6.94 9.67 23.01
C LEU A 255 -8.37 9.09 23.05
N HIS A 256 -9.39 9.93 23.18
CA HIS A 256 -10.78 9.49 23.08
C HIS A 256 -11.23 9.20 21.64
N LYS A 257 -10.68 9.92 20.66
CA LYS A 257 -11.05 9.78 19.24
C LYS A 257 -10.35 8.64 18.51
N ILE A 258 -9.12 8.32 18.90
CA ILE A 258 -8.33 7.25 18.28
C ILE A 258 -8.72 5.94 18.98
N PRO A 259 -9.45 5.02 18.31
CA PRO A 259 -9.78 3.74 18.93
C PRO A 259 -8.49 3.02 19.30
N SER A 260 -8.39 2.56 20.54
CA SER A 260 -7.33 1.66 21.00
C SER A 260 -7.37 0.39 20.14
N ARG A 261 -6.48 0.30 19.15
CA ARG A 261 -6.16 -0.97 18.52
C ARG A 261 -5.50 -1.82 19.59
N GLU A 262 -6.24 -2.78 20.14
CA GLU A 262 -5.64 -3.86 20.91
C GLU A 262 -4.56 -4.50 20.02
N ILE A 263 -3.31 -4.33 20.43
CA ILE A 263 -2.20 -5.11 19.91
C ILE A 263 -2.48 -6.53 20.41
N PRO A 264 -2.63 -7.55 19.55
CA PRO A 264 -2.76 -8.92 20.01
C PRO A 264 -1.55 -9.21 20.90
N SER A 265 -1.79 -9.45 22.18
CA SER A 265 -0.76 -9.92 23.09
C SER A 265 -0.27 -11.26 22.53
N HIS A 266 0.96 -11.28 22.02
CA HIS A 266 1.70 -12.53 21.90
C HIS A 266 1.95 -13.04 23.31
N ASP A 267 0.97 -13.79 23.83
CA ASP A 267 1.20 -14.65 24.98
C ASP A 267 2.27 -15.65 24.55
N SER A 268 3.40 -15.52 25.23
CA SER A 268 4.52 -16.44 25.15
C SER A 268 4.12 -17.73 25.87
N GLN A 269 4.00 -18.82 25.11
CA GLN A 269 4.14 -20.19 25.60
C GLN A 269 5.06 -20.95 24.66
#